data_AF-A0A937QS11-F1
#
_entry.id   AF-A0A937QS11-F1
#
_cell.length_a   1.000
_cell.length_b   1.000
_cell.length_c   1.000
_cell.angle_alpha   90.00
_cell.angle_beta   90.00
_cell.angle_gamma   90.00
#
_symmetry.space_group_name_H-M   'P 1'
#
loop_
_entity.id
_entity.type
_entity.pdbx_description
1 polymer ?
#
loop_
_entity_poly.entity_id
_entity_poly.type
_entity_poly.pdbx_seq_one_letter_code
_entity_poly.pdbx_strand_id
1 'polypeptide(L)'
;MGERFLEYDEWRAIQRTEKEEHRRRIEEIGDDPVGLMQFALEKLKQDSPSPDQPKLNPPVMLSNKQRVGRNAPCPCGSGKKFKKCCINKSSGNPLLN
;
A
#
# COMPACT_ATOMS: atom_id res chain seq x y z
N MET A 1 -8.14 -25.59 -13.95
CA MET A 1 -8.10 -26.11 -12.56
C MET A 1 -6.90 -25.45 -11.92
N GLY A 2 -7.08 -24.58 -10.92
CA GLY A 2 -6.00 -23.80 -10.35
C GLY A 2 -5.15 -24.65 -9.41
N GLU A 3 -3.83 -24.59 -9.56
CA GLU A 3 -2.91 -25.27 -8.65
C GLU A 3 -2.99 -24.64 -7.26
N ARG A 4 -3.06 -25.47 -6.23
CA ARG A 4 -3.05 -25.04 -4.83
C ARG A 4 -1.61 -24.76 -4.43
N PHE A 5 -1.31 -23.51 -4.11
CA PHE A 5 0.00 -23.11 -3.64
C PHE A 5 0.15 -23.42 -2.15
N LEU A 6 0.88 -24.47 -1.81
CA LEU A 6 1.11 -24.87 -0.40
C LEU A 6 1.79 -23.74 0.41
N GLU A 7 2.70 -23.01 -0.22
CA GLU A 7 3.37 -21.84 0.38
C GLU A 7 2.38 -20.76 0.84
N TYR A 8 1.26 -20.58 0.13
CA TYR A 8 0.22 -19.63 0.54
C TYR A 8 -0.52 -20.12 1.78
N ASP A 9 -0.79 -21.41 1.87
CA ASP A 9 -1.46 -22.00 3.04
C ASP A 9 -0.56 -21.94 4.28
N GLU A 10 0.74 -22.17 4.11
CA GLU A 10 1.77 -22.02 5.15
C GLU A 10 1.88 -20.56 5.61
N TRP A 11 2.00 -19.61 4.68
CA TRP A 11 2.01 -18.18 5.01
C TRP A 11 0.74 -17.75 5.76
N ARG A 12 -0.44 -18.24 5.33
CA ARG A 12 -1.71 -17.99 6.02
C ARG A 12 -1.74 -18.64 7.41
N ALA A 13 -1.10 -19.78 7.60
CA ALA A 13 -0.96 -20.42 8.91
C ALA A 13 -0.06 -19.58 9.83
N ILE A 14 1.10 -19.14 9.35
CA ILE A 14 2.02 -18.26 10.09
C ILE A 14 1.33 -16.96 10.49
N GLN A 15 0.62 -16.30 9.57
CA GLN A 15 -0.13 -15.08 9.87
C GLN A 15 -1.24 -15.30 10.92
N ARG A 16 -1.84 -16.49 10.96
CA ARG A 16 -2.82 -16.83 11.99
C ARG A 16 -2.14 -17.03 13.34
N THR A 17 -1.03 -17.76 13.40
CA THR A 17 -0.30 -18.02 14.65
C THR A 17 0.27 -16.72 15.22
N GLU A 18 0.88 -15.86 14.40
CA GLU A 18 1.39 -14.55 14.83
C GLU A 18 0.30 -13.65 15.44
N LYS A 19 -0.88 -13.63 14.82
CA LYS A 19 -2.03 -12.87 15.33
C LYS A 19 -2.57 -13.44 16.63
N GLU A 20 -2.58 -14.76 16.76
CA GLU A 20 -3.05 -15.42 17.97
C GLU A 20 -2.08 -15.21 19.13
N GLU A 21 -0.77 -15.32 18.88
CA GLU A 21 0.26 -15.00 19.88
C GLU A 21 0.20 -13.55 20.33
N HIS A 22 -0.02 -12.61 19.39
CA HIS A 22 -0.21 -11.20 19.71
C HIS A 22 -1.44 -11.01 20.61
N ARG A 23 -2.58 -11.62 20.25
CA ARG A 23 -3.81 -11.58 21.04
C ARG A 23 -3.57 -12.12 22.44
N ARG A 24 -2.98 -13.31 22.55
CA ARG A 24 -2.65 -13.96 23.83
C ARG A 24 -1.77 -13.06 24.69
N ARG A 25 -0.76 -12.41 24.10
CA ARG A 25 0.13 -11.50 24.84
C ARG A 25 -0.58 -10.25 25.34
N ILE A 26 -1.53 -9.69 24.57
CA ILE A 26 -2.40 -8.60 25.06
C ILE A 26 -3.29 -9.07 26.22
N GLU A 27 -3.88 -10.26 26.11
CA GLU A 27 -4.70 -10.83 27.19
C GLU A 27 -3.89 -11.09 28.46
N GLU A 28 -2.63 -11.54 28.34
CA GLU A 28 -1.70 -11.72 29.47
C GLU A 28 -1.28 -10.38 30.11
N ILE A 29 -1.10 -9.32 29.32
CA ILE A 29 -0.77 -7.98 29.83
C ILE A 29 -1.98 -7.35 30.53
N GLY A 30 -3.19 -7.61 30.04
CA GLY A 30 -4.42 -7.03 30.56
C GLY A 30 -4.43 -5.50 30.45
N ASP A 31 -4.92 -4.84 31.50
CA ASP A 31 -5.06 -3.37 31.56
C ASP A 31 -3.80 -2.64 32.05
N ASP A 32 -2.62 -3.27 32.05
CA ASP A 32 -1.36 -2.62 32.44
C ASP A 32 -0.87 -1.63 31.35
N PRO A 33 -0.93 -0.30 31.59
CA PRO A 33 -0.56 0.68 30.58
C PRO A 33 0.94 0.63 30.23
N VAL A 34 1.80 0.24 31.17
CA VAL A 34 3.25 0.15 30.93
C VAL A 34 3.57 -1.09 30.11
N GLY A 35 2.98 -2.25 30.46
CA GLY A 35 3.09 -3.49 29.70
C GLY A 35 2.61 -3.35 28.26
N LEU A 36 1.46 -2.70 28.04
CA LEU A 36 0.93 -2.45 26.69
C LEU A 36 1.88 -1.58 25.87
N MET A 37 2.40 -0.50 26.46
CA MET A 37 3.36 0.38 25.81
C MET A 37 4.67 -0.35 25.46
N GLN A 38 5.18 -1.14 26.40
CA GLN A 38 6.40 -1.93 26.21
C GLN A 38 6.23 -2.93 25.07
N PHE A 39 5.10 -3.63 25.02
CA PHE A 39 4.77 -4.56 23.95
C PHE A 39 4.66 -3.87 22.58
N ALA A 40 4.04 -2.69 22.52
CA ALA A 40 3.96 -1.91 21.29
C ALA A 40 5.35 -1.48 20.78
N LEU A 41 6.23 -1.03 21.68
CA LEU A 41 7.60 -0.66 21.35
C LEU A 41 8.44 -1.86 20.86
N GLU A 42 8.23 -3.03 21.44
CA GLU A 42 8.91 -4.26 21.02
C GLU A 42 8.49 -4.65 19.59
N LYS A 43 7.21 -4.57 19.25
CA LYS A 43 6.72 -4.86 17.90
C LYS A 43 7.27 -3.93 16.83
N LEU A 44 7.34 -2.62 17.11
CA LEU A 44 7.94 -1.64 16.18
C LEU A 44 9.41 -1.94 15.86
N LYS A 45 10.15 -2.55 16.80
CA LYS A 45 11.54 -2.95 16.56
C LYS A 45 11.65 -4.23 15.73
N GLN A 46 10.69 -5.15 15.80
CA GLN A 46 10.71 -6.42 15.06
C GLN A 46 10.34 -6.24 13.58
N ASP A 47 9.44 -5.31 13.27
CA ASP A 47 9.04 -4.99 11.90
C ASP A 47 10.06 -4.12 11.15
N SER A 48 11.25 -3.90 11.73
CA SER A 48 12.35 -3.28 10.98
C SER A 48 12.69 -4.20 9.80
N PRO A 49 12.63 -3.72 8.55
CA PRO A 49 12.84 -4.56 7.38
C PRO A 49 14.22 -5.20 7.47
N SER A 50 14.25 -6.54 7.55
CA SER A 50 15.49 -7.31 7.44
C SER A 50 16.25 -6.86 6.19
N PRO A 51 17.60 -6.77 6.22
CA PRO A 51 18.40 -6.43 5.04
C PRO A 51 18.08 -7.28 3.80
N ASP A 52 17.60 -8.50 4.01
CA ASP A 52 17.31 -9.49 2.96
C ASP A 52 15.84 -9.54 2.51
N GLN A 53 14.93 -8.77 3.14
CA GLN A 53 13.57 -8.68 2.61
C GLN A 53 13.56 -7.77 1.37
N PRO A 54 12.97 -8.21 0.24
CA PRO A 54 12.76 -7.31 -0.88
C PRO A 54 11.97 -6.13 -0.35
N LYS A 55 12.56 -4.93 -0.41
CA LYS A 55 11.86 -3.69 -0.06
C LYS A 55 10.65 -3.61 -0.97
N LEU A 56 9.50 -4.11 -0.49
CA LEU A 56 8.23 -3.83 -1.11
C LEU A 56 8.15 -2.32 -1.00
N ASN A 57 8.38 -1.63 -2.12
CA ASN A 57 8.13 -0.21 -2.19
C ASN A 57 6.71 -0.06 -1.65
N PRO A 58 6.49 0.66 -0.53
CA PRO A 58 5.14 0.88 -0.05
C PRO A 58 4.33 1.35 -1.27
N PRO A 59 3.11 0.84 -1.49
CA PRO A 59 2.32 1.26 -2.63
C PRO A 59 2.35 2.77 -2.59
N VAL A 60 2.99 3.37 -3.61
CA VAL A 60 3.34 4.78 -3.59
C VAL A 60 2.03 5.48 -3.29
N MET A 61 1.90 6.03 -2.08
CA MET A 61 0.76 6.84 -1.71
C MET A 61 0.78 7.93 -2.76
N LEU A 62 -0.12 7.81 -3.74
CA LEU A 62 -0.05 8.58 -4.97
C LEU A 62 0.04 10.03 -4.52
N SER A 63 1.23 10.60 -4.69
CA SER A 63 1.59 11.94 -4.22
C SER A 63 0.44 12.90 -4.52
N ASN A 64 0.24 13.89 -3.65
CA ASN A 64 -0.74 14.98 -3.72
C ASN A 64 -0.68 15.82 -5.02
N LYS A 65 -0.33 15.26 -6.18
CA LYS A 65 -0.87 15.71 -7.45
C LYS A 65 -2.38 15.68 -7.31
N GLN A 66 -2.97 16.86 -7.10
CA GLN A 66 -4.40 17.08 -7.22
C GLN A 66 -4.87 16.36 -8.47
N ARG A 67 -5.66 15.30 -8.27
CA ARG A 67 -6.16 14.47 -9.36
C ARG A 67 -7.10 15.36 -10.18
N VAL A 68 -6.62 15.89 -11.29
CA VAL A 68 -7.45 16.70 -12.19
C VAL A 68 -8.60 15.83 -12.69
N GLY A 69 -9.82 16.20 -12.33
CA GLY A 69 -11.01 15.47 -12.74
C GLY A 69 -11.09 15.36 -14.27
N ARG A 70 -11.44 14.18 -14.78
CA ARG A 70 -11.49 13.90 -16.23
C ARG A 70 -12.33 14.93 -17.02
N ASN A 71 -13.38 15.49 -16.42
CA ASN A 71 -14.25 16.51 -17.04
C ASN A 71 -13.86 17.96 -16.73
N ALA A 72 -12.90 18.21 -15.84
CA ALA A 72 -12.45 19.55 -15.47
C ALA A 72 -11.80 20.29 -16.65
N PRO A 73 -11.76 21.63 -16.66
CA PRO A 73 -10.96 22.39 -17.61
C PRO A 73 -9.50 21.93 -17.56
N CYS A 74 -8.86 21.80 -18.71
CA CYS A 74 -7.50 21.29 -18.81
C CYS A 74 -6.49 22.36 -18.34
N PRO A 75 -5.54 22.03 -17.42
CA PRO A 75 -4.60 22.99 -16.85
C PRO A 75 -3.57 23.54 -17.85
N CYS A 76 -3.53 23.04 -19.09
CA CYS A 76 -2.67 23.57 -20.15
C CYS A 76 -3.22 24.83 -20.84
N GLY A 77 -4.35 25.38 -20.38
CA GLY A 77 -4.93 26.60 -20.95
C GLY A 77 -5.67 26.41 -22.28
N SER A 78 -5.85 25.18 -22.76
CA SER A 78 -6.51 24.92 -24.06
C SER A 78 -8.02 25.18 -24.10
N GLY A 79 -8.66 25.46 -22.97
CA GLY A 79 -10.12 25.58 -22.84
C GLY A 79 -10.90 24.26 -22.97
N LYS A 80 -10.24 23.14 -23.30
CA LYS A 80 -10.86 21.81 -23.44
C LYS A 80 -10.97 21.09 -22.10
N LYS A 81 -11.91 20.14 -21.97
CA LYS A 81 -11.95 19.21 -20.82
C LYS A 81 -10.66 18.38 -20.78
N PHE A 82 -10.14 18.08 -19.60
CA PHE A 82 -8.90 17.30 -19.41
C PHE A 82 -8.93 15.99 -20.21
N LYS A 83 -10.10 15.33 -20.29
CA LYS A 83 -10.29 14.10 -21.08
C LYS A 83 -10.15 14.22 -22.59
N LYS A 84 -10.30 15.42 -23.12
CA LYS A 84 -10.23 15.71 -24.56
C LYS A 84 -8.95 16.47 -24.92
N CYS A 85 -8.02 16.62 -23.96
CA CYS A 85 -6.77 17.33 -24.15
C CYS A 85 -5.62 16.46 -23.63
N CYS A 86 -4.98 16.83 -22.52
CA CYS A 86 -3.76 16.18 -22.04
C CYS A 86 -3.88 14.68 -21.75
N ILE A 87 -5.07 14.15 -21.41
CA ILE A 87 -5.23 12.69 -21.19
C ILE A 87 -5.18 11.89 -22.51
N ASN A 88 -5.61 12.49 -23.62
CA ASN A 88 -5.83 11.83 -24.91
C ASN A 88 -4.77 12.21 -25.96
N LYS A 89 -3.70 12.92 -25.57
CA LYS A 89 -2.62 13.32 -26.50
C LYS A 89 -1.81 12.14 -27.08
N SER A 90 -2.13 10.89 -26.73
CA SER A 90 -1.49 9.67 -27.22
C SER A 90 -2.20 8.99 -28.41
N SER A 91 -3.29 9.54 -28.96
CA SER A 91 -4.02 8.93 -30.09
C SER A 91 -4.04 9.75 -31.39
N GLY A 92 -3.11 10.69 -31.56
CA GLY A 92 -2.93 11.36 -32.85
C GLY A 92 -1.88 12.45 -32.82
N ASN A 93 -0.66 12.10 -33.22
CA ASN A 93 0.32 13.08 -33.67
C ASN A 93 0.73 12.73 -35.11
N PRO A 94 0.08 13.27 -36.16
CA PRO A 94 0.53 13.10 -37.54
C PRO A 94 1.31 14.31 -38.06
N LEU A 95 1.93 15.15 -37.20
CA LEU A 95 2.71 16.29 -37.67
C LEU A 95 4.11 16.31 -37.04
N LEU A 96 4.90 15.34 -37.45
CA LEU A 96 6.31 15.56 -37.77
C LEU A 96 6.40 15.50 -39.30
N ASN A 97 6.24 16.67 -39.95
CA ASN A 97 6.76 16.97 -41.28
C ASN A 97 7.64 18.20 -41.13
#